data_AF-A0A1V9ZUH0-F1
#
_entry.id   AF-A0A1V9ZUH0-F1
#
_cell.length_a   1.000
_cell.length_b   1.000
_cell.length_c   1.000
_cell.angle_alpha   90.00
_cell.angle_beta   90.00
_cell.angle_gamma   90.00
#
_symmetry.space_group_name_H-M   'P 1'
#
loop_
_entity.id
_entity.type
_entity.pdbx_description
1 polymer ?
#
loop_
_entity_poly.entity_id
_entity_poly.type
_entity_poly.pdbx_seq_one_letter_code
_entity_poly.pdbx_strand_id
1 'polypeptide(L)'
;MTPKALPRNEALLEEMTTYSLANYVKDMMAVMMERIIVEQPNDPLSFLIDVVQNDPRILAMDEAARFGRMDLRCVATKKRLLRTIFVDMGGDAPKAAFRGQLLASAGLRSHFPRHANDIANAFVQREPELPPRIAFADFAAIAMAVLSRPGN
;
A
#
# COMPACT_ATOMS: atom_id res chain seq x y z
N MET A 1 35.42 14.20 30.48
CA MET A 1 34.89 14.50 29.13
C MET A 1 33.40 14.25 29.17
N THR A 2 32.59 15.30 29.21
CA THR A 2 31.13 15.17 29.09
C THR A 2 30.79 14.77 27.66
N PRO A 3 29.99 13.69 27.43
CA PRO A 3 29.62 13.32 26.08
C PRO A 3 28.82 14.46 25.45
N LYS A 4 29.34 14.98 24.34
CA LYS A 4 28.69 16.03 23.55
C LYS A 4 27.39 15.43 23.02
N ALA A 5 26.25 15.80 23.61
CA ALA A 5 24.94 15.33 23.17
C ALA A 5 24.76 15.77 21.71
N LEU A 6 24.81 14.81 20.79
CA LEU A 6 24.50 15.06 19.39
C LEU A 6 23.05 15.57 19.31
N PRO A 7 22.78 16.62 18.52
CA PRO A 7 21.42 17.13 18.38
C PRO A 7 20.51 16.01 17.86
N ARG A 8 19.34 15.88 18.48
CA ARG A 8 18.31 14.90 18.13
C ARG A 8 17.87 15.14 16.69
N ASN A 9 18.16 14.22 15.79
CA ASN A 9 17.76 14.31 14.39
C ASN A 9 16.27 13.91 14.27
N GLU A 10 15.37 14.89 14.29
CA GLU A 10 13.92 14.64 14.25
C GLU A 10 13.47 13.99 12.93
N ALA A 11 14.08 14.35 11.81
CA ALA A 11 13.77 13.76 10.51
C ALA A 11 14.07 12.25 10.49
N LEU A 12 15.22 11.85 11.04
CA LEU A 12 15.56 10.43 11.17
C LEU A 12 14.58 9.70 12.09
N LEU A 13 14.14 10.32 13.18
CA LEU A 13 13.19 9.70 14.09
C LEU A 13 11.80 9.51 13.47
N GLU A 14 11.35 10.47 12.67
CA GLU A 14 10.12 10.36 11.91
C GLU A 14 10.20 9.22 10.87
N GLU A 15 11.33 9.09 10.18
CA GLU A 15 11.59 8.00 9.24
C GLU A 15 11.59 6.64 9.96
N MET A 16 12.31 6.53 11.09
CA MET A 16 12.33 5.30 11.90
C MET A 16 10.93 4.93 12.44
N THR A 17 10.14 5.93 12.82
CA THR A 17 8.76 5.72 13.30
C THR A 17 7.88 5.21 12.16
N THR A 18 7.99 5.83 11.00
CA THR A 18 7.24 5.44 9.79
C THR A 18 7.60 4.01 9.37
N TYR A 19 8.89 3.67 9.38
CA TYR A 19 9.35 2.31 9.09
C TYR A 19 8.80 1.31 10.11
N SER A 20 8.88 1.62 11.41
CA SER A 20 8.41 0.75 12.48
C SER A 20 6.91 0.43 12.34
N LEU A 21 6.11 1.46 12.07
CA LEU A 21 4.67 1.33 11.87
C LEU A 21 4.34 0.53 10.60
N ALA A 22 5.02 0.82 9.48
CA ALA A 22 4.78 0.15 8.20
C ALA A 22 5.15 -1.33 8.22
N ASN A 23 6.06 -1.74 9.11
CA ASN A 23 6.54 -3.12 9.22
C ASN A 23 6.01 -3.83 10.47
N TYR A 24 5.03 -3.27 11.19
CA TYR A 24 4.42 -3.88 12.38
C TYR A 24 5.44 -4.31 13.45
N VAL A 25 6.57 -3.59 13.56
CA VAL A 25 7.71 -4.02 14.40
C VAL A 25 7.29 -4.20 15.86
N LYS A 26 6.47 -3.27 16.37
CA LYS A 26 5.94 -3.32 17.75
C LYS A 26 5.09 -4.58 17.98
N ASP A 27 4.23 -4.92 17.04
CA ASP A 27 3.28 -6.03 17.18
C ASP A 27 4.00 -7.38 17.03
N MET A 28 4.96 -7.48 16.11
CA MET A 28 5.85 -8.65 16.00
C MET A 28 6.64 -8.86 17.30
N MET A 29 7.18 -7.79 17.90
CA MET A 29 7.86 -7.87 19.20
C MET A 29 6.93 -8.32 20.32
N ALA A 30 5.68 -7.86 20.34
CA ALA A 30 4.71 -8.29 21.34
C ALA A 30 4.43 -9.79 21.26
N VAL A 31 4.26 -10.34 20.05
CA VAL A 31 4.08 -11.79 19.84
C VAL A 31 5.32 -12.57 20.27
N MET A 32 6.51 -12.12 19.89
CA MET A 32 7.77 -12.75 20.30
C MET A 32 7.91 -12.81 21.83
N MET A 33 7.61 -11.70 22.52
CA MET A 33 7.66 -11.63 23.98
C MET A 33 6.60 -12.52 24.65
N GLU A 34 5.37 -12.52 24.13
CA GLU A 34 4.30 -13.40 24.60
C GLU A 34 4.73 -14.87 24.53
N ARG A 35 5.29 -15.30 23.39
CA ARG A 35 5.76 -16.67 23.18
C ARG A 35 6.88 -17.06 24.14
N ILE A 36 7.88 -16.19 24.36
CA ILE A 36 8.96 -16.46 25.32
C ILE A 36 8.42 -16.62 26.75
N ILE A 37 7.53 -15.71 27.18
CA ILE A 37 7.03 -15.69 28.56
C ILE A 37 6.20 -16.95 28.86
N VAL A 38 5.43 -17.43 27.87
CA VAL A 38 4.57 -18.61 28.00
C VAL A 38 5.38 -19.90 27.95
N GLU A 39 6.23 -20.08 26.94
CA GLU A 39 6.92 -21.35 26.69
C GLU A 39 8.21 -21.52 27.52
N GLN A 40 8.80 -20.41 27.97
CA GLN A 40 10.04 -20.37 28.77
C GLN A 40 11.13 -21.34 28.28
N PRO A 41 11.54 -21.24 27.00
CA PRO A 41 12.50 -22.16 26.42
C PRO A 41 13.88 -22.04 27.10
N ASN A 42 14.58 -23.16 27.22
CA ASN A 42 15.96 -23.18 27.70
C ASN A 42 16.94 -22.42 26.78
N ASP A 43 16.61 -22.32 25.48
CA ASP A 43 17.31 -21.49 24.50
C ASP A 43 16.33 -20.50 23.84
N PRO A 44 16.19 -19.28 24.38
CA PRO A 44 15.23 -18.29 23.90
C PRO A 44 15.59 -17.72 22.53
N LEU A 45 16.86 -17.71 22.14
CA LEU A 45 17.26 -17.15 20.84
C LEU A 45 16.89 -18.10 19.71
N SER A 46 17.23 -19.39 19.83
CA SER A 46 16.84 -20.38 18.81
C SER A 46 15.32 -20.51 18.71
N PHE A 47 14.61 -20.46 19.85
CA PHE A 47 13.15 -20.44 19.87
C PHE A 47 12.57 -19.21 19.18
N LEU A 48 13.12 -18.02 19.41
CA LEU A 48 12.67 -16.80 18.73
C LEU A 48 12.89 -16.85 17.21
N ILE A 49 14.01 -17.43 16.75
CA ILE A 49 14.26 -17.61 15.31
C ILE A 49 13.15 -18.46 14.69
N ASP A 50 12.78 -19.55 15.36
CA ASP A 50 11.67 -20.41 14.93
C ASP A 50 10.33 -19.67 14.94
N VAL A 51 10.02 -18.94 16.02
CA VAL A 51 8.80 -18.12 16.14
C VAL A 51 8.70 -17.10 15.00
N VAL A 52 9.79 -16.40 14.68
CA VAL A 52 9.79 -15.42 13.57
C VAL A 52 9.56 -16.08 12.22
N GLN A 53 10.03 -17.31 12.02
CA GLN A 53 9.91 -18.04 10.76
C GLN A 53 8.58 -18.75 10.60
N ASN A 54 7.96 -19.20 11.69
CA ASN A 54 6.86 -20.16 11.65
C ASN A 54 5.59 -19.71 12.39
N ASP A 55 5.62 -18.64 13.20
CA ASP A 55 4.40 -18.19 13.90
C ASP A 55 3.40 -17.58 12.89
N PRO A 56 2.16 -18.09 12.81
CA PRO A 56 1.17 -17.61 11.85
C PRO A 56 0.84 -16.12 11.98
N ARG A 57 0.90 -15.56 13.20
CA ARG A 57 0.63 -14.13 13.45
C ARG A 57 1.76 -13.28 12.86
N ILE A 58 3.00 -13.71 13.06
CA ILE A 58 4.18 -13.02 12.52
C ILE A 58 4.20 -13.11 10.99
N LEU A 59 3.91 -14.29 10.44
CA LEU A 59 3.83 -14.48 9.00
C LEU A 59 2.75 -13.61 8.35
N ALA A 60 1.56 -13.52 8.94
CA ALA A 60 0.49 -12.64 8.45
C ALA A 60 0.89 -11.15 8.48
N MET A 61 1.60 -10.72 9.53
CA MET A 61 2.12 -9.35 9.63
C MET A 61 3.23 -9.07 8.62
N ASP A 62 4.15 -10.02 8.38
CA ASP A 62 5.18 -9.87 7.35
C ASP A 62 4.57 -9.86 5.94
N GLU A 63 3.54 -10.67 5.69
CA GLU A 63 2.79 -10.64 4.44
C GLU A 63 2.13 -9.26 4.22
N ALA A 64 1.42 -8.75 5.23
CA ALA A 64 0.83 -7.41 5.22
C ALA A 64 1.88 -6.31 4.99
N ALA A 65 3.03 -6.38 5.68
CA ALA A 65 4.14 -5.45 5.50
C ALA A 65 4.79 -5.57 4.13
N ARG A 66 4.94 -6.78 3.58
CA ARG A 66 5.43 -7.01 2.20
C ARG A 66 4.50 -6.35 1.20
N PHE A 67 3.18 -6.45 1.37
CA PHE A 67 2.23 -5.75 0.50
C PHE A 67 2.37 -4.23 0.60
N GLY A 68 2.61 -3.68 1.80
CA GLY A 68 2.94 -2.25 1.98
C GLY A 68 4.25 -1.84 1.30
N ARG A 69 5.24 -2.74 1.26
CA ARG A 69 6.54 -2.55 0.59
C ARG A 69 6.48 -2.75 -0.93
N MET A 70 5.56 -3.56 -1.45
CA MET A 70 5.57 -4.03 -2.85
C MET A 70 5.01 -3.02 -3.85
N ASP A 71 4.41 -1.92 -3.40
CA ASP A 71 4.12 -0.76 -4.24
C ASP A 71 5.00 0.45 -3.89
N LEU A 72 6.30 0.31 -4.19
CA LEU A 72 7.34 1.35 -4.03
C LEU A 72 7.13 2.58 -4.92
N ARG A 73 6.12 2.61 -5.80
CA ARG A 73 5.88 3.81 -6.60
C ARG A 73 5.33 4.88 -5.67
N CYS A 74 6.09 5.95 -5.49
CA CYS A 74 5.61 7.14 -4.79
C CYS A 74 4.21 7.51 -5.32
N VAL A 75 3.31 7.92 -4.42
CA VAL A 75 1.96 8.39 -4.76
C VAL A 75 1.98 9.41 -5.91
N ALA A 76 3.01 10.25 -5.96
CA ALA A 76 3.25 11.19 -7.04
C ALA A 76 3.40 10.51 -8.41
N THR A 77 4.17 9.42 -8.49
CA THR A 77 4.37 8.64 -9.72
C THR A 77 3.07 7.97 -10.17
N LYS A 78 2.30 7.39 -9.24
CA LYS A 78 1.00 6.79 -9.56
C LYS A 78 0.02 7.83 -10.11
N LYS A 79 -0.12 8.97 -9.42
CA LYS A 79 -0.95 10.09 -9.89
C LYS A 79 -0.50 10.62 -11.24
N ARG A 80 0.81 10.70 -11.51
CA ARG A 80 1.35 11.10 -12.81
C ARG A 80 0.94 10.13 -13.92
N LEU A 81 1.09 8.83 -13.69
CA LEU A 81 0.68 7.79 -14.65
C LEU A 81 -0.83 7.79 -14.90
N LEU A 82 -1.64 7.93 -13.84
CA LEU A 82 -3.08 8.08 -13.96
C LEU A 82 -3.45 9.34 -14.77
N ARG A 83 -2.73 10.45 -14.59
CA ARG A 83 -2.96 11.66 -15.39
C ARG A 83 -2.69 11.41 -16.87
N THR A 84 -1.61 10.73 -17.22
CA THR A 84 -1.31 10.36 -18.61
C THR A 84 -2.44 9.50 -19.19
N ILE A 85 -2.86 8.46 -18.47
CA ILE A 85 -3.97 7.59 -18.89
C ILE A 85 -5.28 8.38 -19.08
N PHE A 86 -5.59 9.29 -18.16
CA PHE A 86 -6.80 10.13 -18.24
C PHE A 86 -6.80 11.03 -19.47
N VAL A 87 -5.65 11.64 -19.79
CA VAL A 87 -5.49 12.47 -20.99
C VAL A 87 -5.60 11.61 -22.26
N ASP A 88 -4.97 10.44 -22.29
CA ASP A 88 -5.00 9.52 -23.44
C ASP A 88 -6.41 9.00 -23.74
N MET A 89 -7.27 8.89 -22.72
CA MET A 89 -8.69 8.54 -22.89
C MET A 89 -9.56 9.70 -23.43
N GLY A 90 -8.98 10.89 -23.63
CA GLY A 90 -9.69 12.09 -24.07
C GLY A 90 -10.10 13.03 -22.94
N GLY A 91 -9.71 12.75 -21.70
CA GLY A 91 -9.92 13.62 -20.54
C GLY A 91 -11.34 13.59 -20.00
N ASP A 92 -11.87 14.79 -19.70
CA ASP A 92 -13.16 15.01 -19.05
C ASP A 92 -14.31 14.49 -19.92
N ALA A 93 -14.65 13.22 -19.74
CA ALA A 93 -15.61 12.50 -20.57
C ALA A 93 -16.96 12.33 -19.85
N PRO A 94 -18.06 12.20 -20.62
CA PRO A 94 -19.34 11.78 -20.06
C PRO A 94 -19.20 10.43 -19.38
N LYS A 95 -19.80 10.29 -18.19
CA LYS A 95 -19.83 9.05 -17.41
C LYS A 95 -20.16 7.80 -18.24
N ALA A 96 -21.12 7.92 -19.17
CA ALA A 96 -21.53 6.82 -20.05
C ALA A 96 -20.43 6.34 -21.01
N ALA A 97 -19.57 7.25 -21.49
CA ALA A 97 -18.48 6.92 -22.41
C ALA A 97 -17.19 6.53 -21.66
N PHE A 98 -16.99 7.10 -20.47
CA PHE A 98 -15.77 6.94 -19.68
C PHE A 98 -15.49 5.47 -19.32
N ARG A 99 -16.53 4.68 -19.03
CA ARG A 99 -16.38 3.25 -18.75
C ARG A 99 -15.81 2.48 -19.96
N GLY A 100 -16.33 2.74 -21.15
CA GLY A 100 -15.85 2.10 -22.37
C GLY A 100 -14.39 2.46 -22.67
N GLN A 101 -14.03 3.73 -22.47
CA GLN A 101 -12.67 4.22 -22.61
C GLN A 101 -11.70 3.59 -21.60
N LEU A 102 -12.13 3.46 -20.34
CA LEU A 102 -11.34 2.87 -19.27
C LEU A 102 -11.07 1.38 -19.52
N LEU A 103 -12.09 0.63 -19.95
CA LEU A 103 -11.94 -0.77 -20.34
C LEU A 103 -11.06 -0.93 -21.58
N ALA A 104 -11.11 -0.01 -22.54
CA ALA A 104 -10.30 -0.05 -23.75
C ALA A 104 -8.87 0.48 -23.55
N SER A 105 -8.56 1.10 -22.42
CA SER A 105 -7.29 1.78 -22.18
C SER A 105 -6.09 0.82 -22.17
N ALA A 106 -5.25 0.91 -23.21
CA ALA A 106 -3.98 0.21 -23.26
C ALA A 106 -3.00 0.72 -22.20
N GLY A 107 -3.03 2.03 -21.91
CA GLY A 107 -2.19 2.66 -20.88
C GLY A 107 -2.49 2.13 -19.48
N LEU A 108 -3.77 1.91 -19.15
CA LEU A 108 -4.16 1.32 -17.88
C LEU A 108 -3.61 -0.11 -17.72
N ARG A 109 -3.77 -0.95 -18.74
CA ARG A 109 -3.27 -2.34 -18.73
C ARG A 109 -1.74 -2.43 -18.73
N SER A 110 -1.06 -1.49 -19.38
CA SER A 110 0.41 -1.44 -19.41
C SER A 110 0.99 -0.98 -18.07
N HIS A 111 0.47 0.11 -17.50
CA HIS A 111 1.02 0.70 -16.28
C HIS A 111 0.55 0.01 -14.99
N PHE A 112 -0.66 -0.56 -15.01
CA PHE A 112 -1.32 -1.18 -13.85
C PHE A 112 -1.96 -2.53 -14.22
N PRO A 113 -1.19 -3.52 -14.71
CA PRO A 113 -1.72 -4.76 -15.27
C PRO A 113 -2.59 -5.58 -14.29
N ARG A 114 -2.22 -5.61 -13.01
CA ARG A 114 -2.95 -6.35 -11.97
C ARG A 114 -4.22 -5.64 -11.50
N HIS A 115 -4.22 -4.31 -11.53
CA HIS A 115 -5.32 -3.49 -11.03
C HIS A 115 -6.24 -2.99 -12.13
N ALA A 116 -5.94 -3.21 -13.42
CA ALA A 116 -6.71 -2.63 -14.52
C ALA A 116 -8.20 -2.99 -14.46
N ASN A 117 -8.51 -4.26 -14.21
CA ASN A 117 -9.88 -4.74 -14.05
C ASN A 117 -10.52 -4.25 -12.75
N ASP A 118 -9.77 -4.24 -11.66
CA ASP A 118 -10.27 -3.77 -10.35
C ASP A 118 -10.59 -2.28 -10.37
N ILE A 119 -9.76 -1.47 -11.05
CA ILE A 119 -10.01 -0.05 -11.28
C ILE A 119 -11.30 0.10 -12.09
N ALA A 120 -11.45 -0.62 -13.20
CA ALA A 120 -12.67 -0.56 -14.00
C ALA A 120 -13.92 -0.98 -13.21
N ASN A 121 -13.83 -2.03 -12.40
CA ASN A 121 -14.91 -2.51 -11.54
C ASN A 121 -15.27 -1.51 -10.43
N ALA A 122 -14.29 -0.81 -9.86
CA ALA A 122 -14.55 0.22 -8.85
C ALA A 122 -15.38 1.38 -9.41
N PHE A 123 -15.21 1.73 -10.70
CA PHE A 123 -16.07 2.71 -11.37
C PHE A 123 -17.50 2.23 -11.58
N VAL A 124 -17.69 0.91 -11.78
CA VAL A 124 -19.04 0.31 -11.87
C VAL A 124 -19.74 0.33 -10.51
N GLN A 125 -19.02 -0.04 -9.44
CA GLN A 125 -19.61 -0.07 -8.10
C GLN A 125 -19.99 1.32 -7.58
N ARG A 126 -19.21 2.34 -7.93
CA ARG A 126 -19.44 3.74 -7.54
C ARG A 126 -20.24 4.53 -8.56
N GLU A 127 -20.75 3.88 -9.60
CA GLU A 127 -21.52 4.52 -10.66
C GLU A 127 -22.62 5.45 -10.12
N PRO A 128 -23.48 5.10 -9.15
CA PRO A 128 -24.54 6.02 -8.69
C PRO A 128 -24.03 7.31 -8.04
N GLU A 129 -22.82 7.32 -7.49
CA GLU A 129 -22.21 8.46 -6.80
C GLU A 129 -21.40 9.36 -7.73
N LEU A 130 -21.12 8.88 -8.96
CA LEU A 130 -20.27 9.59 -9.91
C LEU A 130 -21.01 10.75 -10.60
N PRO A 131 -20.35 11.91 -10.75
CA PRO A 131 -20.90 13.04 -11.48
C PRO A 131 -21.15 12.72 -12.96
N PRO A 132 -22.00 13.50 -13.65
CA PRO A 132 -22.29 13.29 -15.08
C PRO A 132 -21.06 13.36 -15.99
N ARG A 133 -20.03 14.12 -15.59
CA ARG A 133 -18.72 14.20 -16.23
C ARG A 133 -17.66 13.83 -15.21
N ILE A 134 -16.76 12.94 -15.58
CA ILE A 134 -15.71 12.44 -14.68
C ILE A 134 -14.50 13.33 -14.80
N ALA A 135 -14.24 14.16 -13.78
CA ALA A 135 -13.02 14.95 -13.73
C ALA A 135 -11.82 14.07 -13.34
N PHE A 136 -10.61 14.57 -13.60
CA PHE A 136 -9.38 13.88 -13.18
C PHE A 136 -9.34 13.62 -11.67
N ALA A 137 -9.90 14.52 -10.86
CA ALA A 137 -9.94 14.36 -9.41
C ALA A 137 -10.76 13.12 -9.00
N ASP A 138 -11.92 12.92 -9.61
CA ASP A 138 -12.78 11.75 -9.38
C ASP A 138 -12.08 10.48 -9.87
N PHE A 139 -11.46 10.56 -11.05
CA PHE A 139 -10.72 9.45 -11.63
C PHE A 139 -9.58 8.99 -10.70
N ALA A 140 -8.74 9.94 -10.31
CA ALA A 140 -7.57 9.69 -9.48
C ALA A 140 -7.96 9.21 -8.09
N ALA A 141 -9.02 9.74 -7.48
CA ALA A 141 -9.47 9.31 -6.16
C ALA A 141 -9.87 7.83 -6.15
N ILE A 142 -10.71 7.41 -7.10
CA ILE A 142 -11.19 6.02 -7.18
C ILE A 142 -10.04 5.07 -7.57
N ALA A 143 -9.26 5.42 -8.58
CA ALA A 143 -8.14 4.59 -9.01
C ALA A 143 -7.07 4.45 -7.91
N MET A 144 -6.75 5.53 -7.18
CA MET A 144 -5.80 5.47 -6.06
C MET A 144 -6.30 4.61 -4.89
N ALA A 145 -7.62 4.57 -4.64
CA ALA A 145 -8.20 3.70 -3.61
C ALA A 145 -8.11 2.21 -3.98
N VAL A 146 -8.06 1.89 -5.27
CA VAL A 146 -7.80 0.53 -5.76
C VAL A 146 -6.30 0.24 -5.75
N LEU A 147 -5.47 1.18 -6.21
CA LEU A 147 -4.01 1.06 -6.21
C LEU A 147 -3.36 1.12 -4.82
N SER A 148 -4.13 1.47 -3.78
CA SER A 148 -3.69 1.34 -2.38
C SER A 148 -3.91 -0.07 -1.83
N ARG A 149 -4.59 -0.94 -2.59
CA ARG A 149 -4.83 -2.34 -2.24
C ARG A 149 -3.89 -3.23 -3.08
N PRO A 150 -3.49 -4.42 -2.59
CA PRO A 150 -2.78 -5.39 -3.41
C PRO A 150 -3.60 -5.73 -4.66
N GLY A 151 -2.94 -5.84 -5.80
CA GLY A 151 -3.60 -6.20 -7.06
C GLY A 151 -3.87 -7.69 -7.09
N ASN A 152 -5.09 -8.06 -7.46
CA ASN A 152 -5.50 -9.46 -7.63
C ASN A 152 -4.79 -10.14 -8.81
#